data_AF-J2NTL6-F1
#
_entry.id   AF-J2NTL6-F1
#
_cell.length_a   1.000
_cell.length_b   1.000
_cell.length_c   1.000
_cell.angle_alpha   90.00
_cell.angle_beta   90.00
_cell.angle_gamma   90.00
#
_symmetry.space_group_name_H-M   'P 1'
#
loop_
_entity.id
_entity.type
_entity.pdbx_description
1 polymer ?
#
loop_
_entity_poly.entity_id
_entity_poly.type
_entity_poly.pdbx_seq_one_letter_code
_entity_poly.pdbx_strand_id
1 'polypeptide(L)'
;MQKDYVPYGSDVSPGTYACVDCGHEYSNQGKTSMPPCPQLRKTAHTRHGWKILTGQGDAAADPYPEKTNKPTGIKKSETFSSTSKK
;
A
#
# COMPACT_ATOMS: atom_id res chain seq x y z
N MET A 1 -11.17 -2.04 -15.26
CA MET A 1 -11.06 -0.58 -15.11
C MET A 1 -10.33 -0.32 -13.80
N GLN A 2 -9.03 -0.04 -13.87
CA GLN A 2 -8.25 0.30 -12.67
C GLN A 2 -8.81 1.62 -12.11
N LYS A 3 -9.17 1.61 -10.82
CA LYS A 3 -9.60 2.80 -10.10
C LYS A 3 -8.35 3.39 -9.47
N ASP A 4 -7.59 4.15 -10.26
CA ASP A 4 -6.37 4.81 -9.81
C ASP A 4 -6.67 6.06 -8.97
N TYR A 5 -7.84 6.14 -8.34
CA TYR A 5 -8.35 7.30 -7.63
C TYR A 5 -8.43 7.00 -6.14
N VAL A 6 -7.76 7.81 -5.33
CA VAL A 6 -7.66 7.66 -3.88
C VAL A 6 -8.14 8.98 -3.23
N PRO A 7 -9.20 8.97 -2.42
CA PRO A 7 -9.62 10.15 -1.68
C PRO A 7 -8.60 10.53 -0.57
N TYR A 8 -8.66 11.77 -0.09
CA TYR A 8 -7.84 12.17 1.06
C TYR A 8 -8.18 11.35 2.31
N GLY A 9 -7.14 10.93 3.04
CA GLY A 9 -7.28 10.10 4.25
C GLY A 9 -7.46 8.60 3.98
N SER A 10 -7.56 8.16 2.72
CA SER A 10 -7.60 6.73 2.39
C SER A 10 -6.28 6.03 2.68
N ASP A 11 -6.39 4.71 2.92
CA ASP A 11 -5.23 3.87 3.15
C ASP A 11 -4.54 3.54 1.82
N VAL A 12 -3.23 3.78 1.77
CA VAL A 12 -2.42 3.63 0.57
C VAL A 12 -1.06 3.04 0.88
N SER A 13 -0.55 2.28 -0.09
CA SER A 13 0.81 1.76 -0.02
C SER A 13 1.87 2.87 -0.25
N PRO A 14 3.12 2.65 0.15
CA PRO A 14 4.23 3.48 -0.32
C PRO A 14 4.28 3.51 -1.85
N GLY A 15 4.50 4.70 -2.40
CA GLY A 15 4.38 4.93 -3.83
C GLY A 15 4.35 6.41 -4.21
N THR A 16 4.29 6.70 -5.50
CA THR A 16 4.14 8.05 -6.05
C THR A 16 2.70 8.29 -6.48
N TYR A 17 2.17 9.44 -6.10
CA TYR A 17 0.79 9.84 -6.33
C TYR A 17 0.75 11.25 -6.91
N ALA A 18 -0.20 11.55 -7.78
CA ALA A 18 -0.39 12.88 -8.36
C ALA A 18 -1.76 13.43 -8.01
N CYS A 19 -1.84 14.64 -7.47
CA CYS A 19 -3.12 15.27 -7.17
C CYS A 19 -3.95 15.40 -8.46
N VAL A 20 -5.22 14.96 -8.43
CA VAL A 20 -6.08 15.01 -9.62
C VAL A 20 -6.52 16.42 -10.00
N ASP A 21 -6.42 17.36 -9.07
CA ASP A 21 -6.91 18.73 -9.24
C ASP A 21 -5.77 19.69 -9.63
N CYS A 22 -4.61 19.59 -8.98
CA CYS A 22 -3.47 20.49 -9.23
C CYS A 22 -2.25 19.81 -9.87
N GLY A 23 -2.26 18.48 -10.05
CA GLY A 23 -1.14 17.74 -10.63
C GLY A 23 0.09 17.61 -9.74
N HIS A 24 0.03 18.02 -8.47
CA HIS A 24 1.15 17.93 -7.55
C HIS A 24 1.56 16.47 -7.30
N GLU A 25 2.82 16.14 -7.53
CA GLU A 25 3.37 14.82 -7.26
C GLU A 25 3.78 14.69 -5.78
N TYR A 26 3.32 13.62 -5.15
CA TYR A 26 3.55 13.28 -3.77
C TYR A 26 4.16 11.88 -3.67
N SER A 27 5.35 11.78 -3.09
CA SER A 27 6.03 10.52 -2.86
C SER A 27 5.78 10.06 -1.42
N ASN A 28 4.92 9.06 -1.27
CA ASN A 28 4.62 8.43 0.00
C ASN A 28 5.67 7.35 0.31
N GLN A 29 6.48 7.56 1.33
CA GLN A 29 7.56 6.64 1.73
C GLN A 29 7.11 5.54 2.71
N GLY A 30 5.81 5.35 2.94
CA GLY A 30 5.28 4.29 3.81
C GLY A 30 4.35 4.76 4.91
N LYS A 31 3.71 5.93 4.75
CA LYS A 31 2.55 6.27 5.57
C LYS A 31 1.36 5.52 5.01
N THR A 32 0.69 4.75 5.85
CA THR A 32 -0.55 4.06 5.50
C THR A 32 -1.65 5.06 5.15
N SER A 33 -1.72 6.21 5.81
CA SER A 33 -2.75 7.23 5.53
C SER A 33 -2.27 8.32 4.57
N MET A 34 -3.05 8.57 3.51
CA MET A 34 -2.77 9.59 2.51
C MET A 34 -3.12 11.00 3.03
N PRO A 35 -2.16 11.95 3.12
CA PRO A 35 -2.45 13.30 3.54
C PRO A 35 -3.22 14.10 2.46
N PRO A 36 -3.94 15.17 2.86
CA PRO A 36 -4.53 16.09 1.90
C PRO A 36 -3.44 16.84 1.11
N CYS A 37 -3.77 17.25 -0.12
CA CYS A 37 -2.82 17.99 -0.96
C CYS A 37 -2.36 19.28 -0.27
N PRO A 38 -1.04 19.56 -0.18
CA PRO A 38 -0.55 20.81 0.40
C PRO A 38 -0.99 22.05 -0.39
N GLN A 39 -1.33 21.88 -1.67
CA GLN A 39 -1.88 22.95 -2.50
C GLN A 39 -3.39 23.16 -2.30
N LEU A 40 -4.07 22.36 -1.46
CA LEU A 40 -5.51 22.51 -1.20
C LEU A 40 -5.89 23.93 -0.72
N ARG A 41 -4.97 24.61 -0.02
CA ARG A 41 -5.14 25.99 0.45
C ARG A 41 -4.88 27.05 -0.64
N LYS A 42 -4.17 26.67 -1.71
CA LYS A 42 -3.68 27.59 -2.75
C LYS A 42 -4.47 27.47 -4.06
N THR A 43 -4.96 26.27 -4.37
CA THR A 43 -5.71 25.98 -5.60
C THR A 43 -7.05 25.34 -5.24
N ALA A 44 -8.09 25.67 -6.00
CA ALA A 44 -9.39 25.05 -5.85
C ALA A 44 -9.30 23.58 -6.26
N HIS A 45 -9.58 22.68 -5.31
CA HIS A 45 -9.74 21.27 -5.59
C HIS A 45 -11.23 20.98 -5.72
N THR A 46 -11.62 20.16 -6.70
CA THR A 46 -13.02 19.79 -6.95
C THR A 46 -13.26 18.32 -6.64
N ARG A 47 -12.25 17.46 -6.90
CA ARG A 47 -12.36 16.02 -6.62
C ARG A 47 -11.78 15.64 -5.27
N HIS A 48 -10.75 16.34 -4.79
CA HIS A 48 -10.15 16.09 -3.46
C HIS A 48 -9.56 14.67 -3.36
N GLY A 49 -8.70 14.34 -4.32
CA GLY A 49 -8.10 13.02 -4.38
C GLY A 49 -6.73 12.99 -5.06
N TRP A 50 -6.15 11.82 -4.99
CA TRP A 50 -4.86 11.49 -5.56
C TRP A 50 -5.03 10.43 -6.64
N LYS A 51 -4.28 10.61 -7.72
CA LYS A 51 -4.09 9.64 -8.78
C LYS A 51 -2.88 8.79 -8.44
N ILE A 52 -3.01 7.47 -8.53
CA ILE A 52 -1.89 6.55 -8.33
C ILE A 52 -1.00 6.60 -9.57
N LEU A 53 0.28 6.97 -9.41
CA LEU A 53 1.29 6.86 -10.47
C LEU A 53 2.09 5.57 -10.29
N THR A 54 2.61 5.35 -9.09
CA THR A 54 3.33 4.14 -8.70
C THR A 54 2.88 3.73 -7.30
N GLY A 55 2.61 2.44 -7.08
CA GLY A 55 2.07 1.94 -5.81
C GLY A 55 0.65 1.39 -5.94
N GLN A 56 -0.02 1.24 -4.79
CA GLN A 56 -1.34 0.62 -4.67
C GLN A 56 -2.17 1.39 -3.63
N GLY A 57 -3.28 1.99 -4.07
CA GLY A 57 -4.28 2.58 -3.17
C GLY A 57 -5.34 1.56 -2.79
N ASP A 58 -6.14 1.87 -1.76
CA ASP A 58 -7.21 1.04 -1.17
C ASP A 58 -7.11 -0.43 -1.56
N ALA A 59 -6.23 -1.10 -0.83
CA ALA A 59 -5.85 -2.47 -1.07
C ALA A 59 -7.10 -3.37 -1.21
N ALA A 60 -7.33 -3.90 -2.40
CA ALA A 60 -8.31 -4.97 -2.64
C ALA A 60 -7.89 -6.31 -1.98
N ALA A 61 -6.70 -6.36 -1.40
CA ALA A 61 -6.19 -7.47 -0.61
C ALA A 61 -6.25 -7.07 0.86
N ASP A 62 -7.43 -7.20 1.46
CA ASP A 62 -7.54 -7.42 2.90
C ASP A 62 -6.82 -8.75 3.19
N PRO A 63 -5.61 -8.74 3.77
CA PRO A 63 -4.91 -9.94 4.14
C PRO A 63 -5.35 -10.29 5.57
N TYR A 64 -6.65 -10.24 5.86
CA TYR A 64 -7.10 -10.87 7.08
C TYR A 64 -6.81 -12.35 6.90
N PRO A 65 -5.90 -12.93 7.70
CA PRO A 65 -5.67 -14.35 7.61
C PRO A 65 -7.02 -14.96 7.94
N GLU A 66 -7.56 -15.75 7.03
CA GLU A 66 -8.51 -16.78 7.41
C GLU A 66 -7.84 -17.49 8.58
N LYS A 67 -8.36 -17.22 9.78
CA LYS A 67 -7.94 -17.87 11.01
C LYS A 67 -8.30 -19.33 10.80
N THR A 68 -7.40 -20.07 10.18
CA THR A 68 -7.47 -21.51 10.06
C THR A 68 -7.22 -22.04 11.46
N ASN A 69 -8.29 -22.06 12.24
CA ASN A 69 -8.43 -23.01 13.32
C ASN A 69 -8.53 -24.38 12.67
N LYS A 70 -7.39 -24.99 12.37
CA LYS A 70 -7.30 -26.43 12.18
C LYS A 70 -5.98 -26.91 12.77
N PRO A 71 -5.98 -27.48 13.98
CA PRO A 71 -4.83 -28.18 14.48
C PRO A 71 -4.79 -29.56 13.80
N THR A 72 -3.64 -29.93 13.25
CA THR A 72 -3.08 -31.30 13.21
C THR A 72 -2.07 -31.38 12.08
N GLY A 73 -0.80 -31.58 12.41
CA GLY A 73 0.21 -31.86 11.39
C GLY A 73 1.66 -31.66 11.81
N ILE A 74 2.06 -32.22 12.93
CA ILE A 74 3.44 -32.62 13.24
C ILE A 74 4.30 -33.02 12.02
N LYS A 75 5.34 -32.23 11.70
CA LYS A 75 6.72 -32.66 11.36
C LYS A 75 7.57 -31.43 11.02
N LYS A 76 8.39 -30.90 11.95
CA LYS A 76 9.83 -31.23 12.12
C LYS A 76 10.53 -31.41 10.75
N SER A 77 11.11 -30.34 10.22
CA SER A 77 12.52 -29.97 10.40
C SER A 77 13.44 -30.84 9.55
N GLU A 78 13.86 -30.34 8.39
CA GLU A 78 15.04 -30.83 7.71
C GLU A 78 16.06 -29.70 7.61
N THR A 79 16.98 -29.77 8.57
CA THR A 79 18.29 -29.17 8.61
C THR A 79 19.06 -29.48 7.32
N PHE A 80 19.50 -28.44 6.61
CA PHE A 80 20.62 -28.57 5.69
C PHE A 80 21.56 -27.40 5.91
N SER A 81 22.54 -27.59 6.79
CA SER A 81 23.71 -26.73 6.88
C SER A 81 24.98 -27.56 7.09
N SER A 82 25.91 -27.34 6.16
CA SER A 82 27.36 -27.39 6.33
C SER A 82 28.11 -28.69 5.99
N THR A 83 28.66 -28.62 4.78
CA THR A 83 29.88 -29.29 4.32
C THR A 83 31.05 -29.09 5.28
N SER A 84 31.82 -30.15 5.56
CA SER A 84 33.26 -30.08 5.85
C SER A 84 33.87 -31.49 5.70
N LYS A 85 34.59 -31.66 4.59
CA LYS A 85 35.46 -32.79 4.30
C LYS A 85 36.86 -32.48 4.85
N LYS A 86 37.40 -33.51 5.48
CA LYS A 86 38.76 -33.74 6.00
C LYS A 86 39.88 -33.35 5.05
#